data_AF-A0A1H5Y319-F1
#
_entry.id   AF-A0A1H5Y319-F1
#
_cell.length_a   1.000
_cell.length_b   1.000
_cell.length_c   1.000
_cell.angle_alpha   90.00
_cell.angle_beta   90.00
_cell.angle_gamma   90.00
#
_symmetry.space_group_name_H-M   'P 1'
#
loop_
_entity.id
_entity.type
_entity.pdbx_description
1 polymer ?
#
loop_
_entity_poly.entity_id
_entity_poly.type
_entity_poly.pdbx_seq_one_letter_code
_entity_poly.pdbx_strand_id
1 'polypeptide(L)'
;MKKILLLSTFFFVAIFFAQEKTKAEKLLVEIQQVKQVNKNIKMVWWMPTEYWRAATINTKQITEQQLQTLENMLDDYTIIAAGDYNLGSEINGVDFNSLPISNKFELYDLKGKKIPVLKNAEIDEKVSLLIDRFLKPLFGKMLGKMGTGIEFFIFSNKDSAGNKIIDPTKEGGFKVVLSGQSFTYKLPLVSLMPEKTCPIDQQKFPGNYIYCPIHGNKF
;
A
#
# COMPACT_ATOMS: atom_id res chain seq x y z
N MET A 1 -52.89 33.74 27.00
CA MET A 1 -53.07 34.24 25.61
C MET A 1 -51.83 35.06 25.27
N LYS A 2 -51.03 34.89 24.22
CA LYS A 2 -51.05 34.12 22.97
C LYS A 2 -49.60 33.64 22.71
N LYS A 3 -49.48 32.45 22.13
CA LYS A 3 -48.27 31.93 21.49
C LYS A 3 -47.95 32.79 20.26
N ILE A 4 -46.67 33.00 19.93
CA ILE A 4 -46.14 32.93 18.56
C ILE A 4 -44.69 32.46 18.65
N LEU A 5 -44.45 31.42 17.86
CA LEU A 5 -43.23 30.67 17.60
C LEU A 5 -42.59 31.26 16.34
N LEU A 6 -41.27 31.45 16.32
CA LEU A 6 -40.43 31.68 15.13
C LEU A 6 -38.99 31.48 15.62
N LEU A 7 -38.48 30.26 15.71
CA LEU A 7 -37.90 29.47 14.62
C LEU A 7 -37.18 30.34 13.57
N SER A 8 -35.90 30.63 13.83
CA SER A 8 -34.94 31.01 12.78
C SER A 8 -33.71 30.11 12.90
N THR A 9 -33.87 28.94 12.31
CA THR A 9 -32.92 28.29 11.40
C THR A 9 -31.43 28.43 11.74
N PHE A 10 -30.95 27.46 12.51
CA PHE A 10 -29.57 27.03 12.55
C PHE A 10 -29.20 26.47 11.17
N PHE A 11 -28.66 27.31 10.27
CA PHE A 11 -28.06 26.84 9.02
C PHE A 11 -26.67 26.27 9.35
N PHE A 12 -26.64 25.09 9.95
CA PHE A 12 -25.46 24.24 9.92
C PHE A 12 -25.31 23.82 8.46
N VAL A 13 -24.53 24.58 7.69
CA VAL A 13 -23.95 24.04 6.47
C VAL A 13 -23.03 22.94 6.92
N ALA A 14 -23.57 21.72 7.00
CA ALA A 14 -22.79 20.52 6.99
C ALA A 14 -22.15 20.47 5.60
N ILE A 15 -21.03 21.19 5.43
CA ILE A 15 -20.03 20.85 4.44
C ILE A 15 -19.46 19.53 4.97
N PHE A 16 -20.18 18.44 4.69
CA PHE A 16 -19.61 17.12 4.75
C PHE A 16 -18.43 17.15 3.78
N PHE A 17 -17.23 17.20 4.35
CA PHE A 17 -15.97 17.06 3.64
C PHE A 17 -15.98 15.73 2.90
N ALA A 18 -16.41 15.73 1.65
CA ALA A 18 -15.92 14.77 0.67
C ALA A 18 -14.49 15.20 0.30
N GLN A 19 -13.54 15.02 1.22
CA GLN A 19 -12.13 15.22 0.88
C GLN A 19 -11.74 14.16 -0.15
N GLU A 20 -11.24 14.60 -1.29
CA GLU A 20 -10.70 13.71 -2.29
C GLU A 20 -9.47 12.99 -1.70
N LYS A 21 -9.45 11.65 -1.81
CA LYS A 21 -8.30 10.87 -1.36
C LYS A 21 -7.04 11.33 -2.08
N THR A 22 -5.98 11.56 -1.30
CA THR A 22 -4.65 11.85 -1.82
C THR A 22 -4.11 10.69 -2.66
N LYS A 23 -3.12 10.96 -3.51
CA LYS A 23 -2.43 9.92 -4.28
C LYS A 23 -1.85 8.82 -3.38
N ALA A 24 -1.33 9.18 -2.21
CA ALA A 24 -0.81 8.24 -1.21
C ALA A 24 -1.89 7.29 -0.69
N GLU A 25 -3.08 7.82 -0.35
CA GLU A 25 -4.19 7.01 0.13
C GLU A 25 -4.77 6.11 -0.96
N LYS A 26 -4.91 6.63 -2.19
CA LYS A 26 -5.33 5.82 -3.36
C LYS A 26 -4.33 4.65 -3.56
N LEU A 27 -3.03 4.93 -3.51
CA LEU A 27 -1.98 3.92 -3.67
C LEU A 27 -1.96 2.90 -2.53
N LEU A 28 -2.09 3.36 -1.27
CA LEU A 28 -2.09 2.49 -0.08
C LEU A 28 -3.16 1.40 -0.19
N VAL A 29 -4.36 1.74 -0.68
CA VAL A 29 -5.46 0.79 -0.88
C VAL A 29 -5.12 -0.32 -1.88
N GLU A 30 -4.28 -0.03 -2.88
CA GLU A 30 -3.91 -1.03 -3.89
C GLU A 30 -2.75 -1.94 -3.45
N ILE A 31 -1.83 -1.41 -2.65
CA ILE A 31 -0.58 -2.10 -2.26
C ILE A 31 -0.68 -2.82 -0.90
N GLN A 32 -1.67 -2.47 -0.08
CA GLN A 32 -1.96 -3.12 1.19
C GLN A 32 -3.17 -4.03 1.07
N GLN A 33 -3.02 -5.30 1.42
CA GLN A 33 -4.11 -6.27 1.49
C GLN A 33 -4.17 -6.90 2.88
N VAL A 34 -5.38 -6.99 3.42
CA VAL A 34 -5.66 -7.70 4.67
C VAL A 34 -6.70 -8.76 4.39
N LYS A 35 -6.46 -9.97 4.90
CA LYS A 35 -7.43 -11.05 4.87
C LYS A 35 -7.65 -11.55 6.28
N GLN A 36 -8.91 -11.72 6.64
CA GLN A 36 -9.30 -12.27 7.93
C GLN A 36 -10.15 -13.52 7.71
N VAL A 37 -9.77 -14.60 8.38
CA VAL A 37 -10.54 -15.84 8.44
C VAL A 37 -10.70 -16.20 9.92
N ASN A 38 -11.93 -16.14 10.43
CA ASN A 38 -12.23 -16.28 11.85
C ASN A 38 -11.40 -15.29 12.70
N LYS A 39 -10.56 -15.81 13.60
CA LYS A 39 -9.64 -15.06 14.46
C LYS A 39 -8.26 -14.86 13.84
N ASN A 40 -7.99 -15.40 12.66
CA ASN A 40 -6.70 -15.27 11.99
C ASN A 40 -6.74 -14.08 11.02
N ILE A 41 -5.80 -13.15 11.17
CA ILE A 41 -5.64 -11.96 10.34
C ILE A 41 -4.27 -12.04 9.68
N LYS A 42 -4.25 -11.90 8.36
CA LYS A 42 -3.02 -11.80 7.57
C LYS A 42 -2.97 -10.48 6.86
N MET A 43 -1.84 -9.81 6.95
CA MET A 43 -1.58 -8.55 6.27
C MET A 43 -0.37 -8.73 5.36
N VAL A 44 -0.48 -8.18 4.15
CA VAL A 44 0.62 -8.04 3.21
C VAL A 44 0.59 -6.61 2.69
N TRP A 45 1.72 -5.92 2.81
CA TRP A 45 1.92 -4.58 2.30
C TRP A 45 3.17 -4.54 1.43
N TRP A 46 2.95 -4.47 0.12
CA TRP A 46 4.00 -4.23 -0.85
C TRP A 46 4.36 -2.74 -0.89
N MET A 47 5.64 -2.40 -0.81
CA MET A 47 6.10 -1.00 -0.83
C MET A 47 6.92 -0.76 -2.11
N PRO A 48 6.27 -0.47 -3.25
CA PRO A 48 6.99 -0.08 -4.46
C PRO A 48 7.72 1.25 -4.28
N THR A 49 8.74 1.51 -5.09
CA THR A 49 9.53 2.76 -5.03
C THR A 49 8.66 4.02 -5.06
N GLU A 50 7.61 4.00 -5.88
CA GLU A 50 6.66 5.10 -6.10
C GLU A 50 5.85 5.45 -4.84
N TYR A 51 5.70 4.50 -3.91
CA TYR A 51 5.02 4.76 -2.64
C TYR A 51 5.76 5.79 -1.80
N TRP A 52 7.09 5.76 -1.78
CA TRP A 52 7.90 6.67 -0.96
C TRP A 52 7.72 8.13 -1.38
N ARG A 53 7.64 8.40 -2.69
CA ARG A 53 7.30 9.73 -3.20
C ARG A 53 5.88 10.13 -2.83
N ALA A 54 4.90 9.26 -3.07
CA ALA A 54 3.52 9.55 -2.74
C ALA A 54 3.34 9.88 -1.25
N ALA A 55 3.99 9.13 -0.36
CA ALA A 55 3.90 9.29 1.08
C ALA A 55 4.61 10.54 1.64
N THR A 56 5.61 11.08 0.93
CA THR A 56 6.49 12.14 1.47
C THR A 56 6.33 13.50 0.78
N ILE A 57 5.82 13.56 -0.46
CA ILE A 57 5.80 14.80 -1.24
C ILE A 57 5.01 15.95 -0.57
N ASN A 58 4.02 15.62 0.28
CA ASN A 58 3.19 16.61 0.97
C ASN A 58 3.68 16.96 2.38
N THR A 59 4.72 16.31 2.90
CA THR A 59 5.16 16.51 4.29
C THR A 59 6.17 17.65 4.47
N LYS A 60 6.78 18.14 3.38
CA LYS A 60 7.90 19.12 3.38
C LYS A 60 9.13 18.70 4.22
N GLN A 61 9.19 17.44 4.65
CA GLN A 61 10.27 16.93 5.50
C GLN A 61 11.49 16.44 4.70
N ILE A 62 11.33 16.23 3.40
CA ILE A 62 12.35 15.71 2.49
C ILE A 62 12.46 16.61 1.26
N THR A 63 13.69 16.86 0.80
CA THR A 63 13.92 17.56 -0.47
C THR A 63 13.80 16.60 -1.66
N GLU A 64 13.54 17.12 -2.86
CA GLU A 64 13.49 16.28 -4.08
C GLU A 64 14.78 15.50 -4.33
N GLN A 65 15.95 16.08 -4.02
CA GLN A 65 17.23 15.39 -4.16
C GLN A 65 17.36 14.20 -3.18
N GLN A 66 16.93 14.40 -1.93
CA GLN A 66 16.90 13.33 -0.93
C GLN A 66 15.90 12.24 -1.33
N LEU A 67 14.74 12.62 -1.87
CA LEU A 67 13.73 11.68 -2.35
C LEU A 67 14.24 10.85 -3.53
N GLN A 68 14.87 11.49 -4.52
CA GLN A 68 15.48 10.78 -5.66
C GLN A 68 16.57 9.79 -5.18
N THR A 69 17.33 10.16 -4.15
CA THR A 69 18.36 9.30 -3.57
C THR A 69 17.74 8.08 -2.89
N LEU A 70 16.64 8.29 -2.14
CA LEU A 70 15.86 7.21 -1.54
C LEU A 70 15.26 6.30 -2.62
N GLU A 71 14.66 6.86 -3.66
CA GLU A 71 14.06 6.08 -4.75
C GLU A 71 15.12 5.24 -5.47
N ASN A 72 16.26 5.82 -5.84
CA ASN A 72 17.35 5.10 -6.50
C ASN A 72 17.89 3.96 -5.64
N MET A 73 18.01 4.17 -4.32
CA MET A 73 18.45 3.15 -3.39
C MET A 73 17.45 1.99 -3.28
N LEU A 74 16.16 2.25 -3.43
CA LEU A 74 15.09 1.25 -3.29
C LEU A 74 14.66 0.63 -4.63
N ASP A 75 15.02 1.21 -5.76
CA ASP A 75 14.63 0.74 -7.10
C ASP A 75 15.07 -0.70 -7.40
N ASP A 76 16.20 -1.12 -6.82
CA ASP A 76 16.75 -2.47 -6.94
C ASP A 76 16.01 -3.52 -6.10
N TYR A 77 15.07 -3.10 -5.22
CA TYR A 77 14.44 -3.97 -4.24
C TYR A 77 12.92 -3.96 -4.32
N THR A 78 12.32 -5.13 -4.21
CA THR A 78 10.91 -5.27 -3.86
C THR A 78 10.84 -5.55 -2.37
N ILE A 79 10.23 -4.64 -1.61
CA ILE A 79 10.09 -4.75 -0.15
C ILE A 79 8.62 -5.05 0.17
N ILE A 80 8.40 -6.08 0.97
CA ILE A 80 7.07 -6.48 1.43
C ILE A 80 7.08 -6.63 2.94
N ALA A 81 6.24 -5.85 3.62
CA ALA A 81 5.93 -6.03 5.02
C ALA A 81 4.77 -7.02 5.13
N ALA A 82 4.90 -8.05 5.95
CA ALA A 82 3.85 -9.04 6.14
C ALA A 82 3.72 -9.46 7.60
N GLY A 83 2.52 -9.91 7.96
CA GLY A 83 2.21 -10.39 9.30
C GLY A 83 1.06 -11.39 9.28
N ASP A 84 1.13 -12.37 10.17
CA ASP A 84 0.11 -13.40 10.39
C ASP A 84 -0.20 -13.44 11.89
N TYR A 85 -1.45 -13.15 12.24
CA TYR A 85 -1.85 -12.87 13.61
C TYR A 85 -3.07 -13.69 13.98
N ASN A 86 -3.12 -14.12 15.24
CA ASN A 86 -4.36 -14.60 15.85
C ASN A 86 -4.88 -13.58 16.87
N LEU A 87 -6.16 -13.26 16.77
CA LEU A 87 -6.90 -12.51 17.79
C LEU A 87 -6.98 -13.34 19.07
N GLY A 88 -6.47 -12.80 20.17
CA GLY A 88 -6.58 -13.36 21.50
C GLY A 88 -8.02 -13.40 22.03
N SER A 89 -8.25 -14.11 23.13
CA SER A 89 -9.55 -14.11 23.81
C SER A 89 -9.69 -12.93 24.79
N GLU A 90 -10.84 -12.29 24.73
CA GLU A 90 -11.27 -11.10 25.46
C GLU A 90 -11.14 -11.23 26.98
N ILE A 91 -10.29 -10.41 27.60
CA ILE A 91 -10.52 -9.89 28.96
C ILE A 91 -10.24 -8.37 29.03
N ASN A 92 -9.33 -7.80 28.22
CA ASN A 92 -8.99 -6.36 28.31
C ASN A 92 -8.64 -5.64 26.98
N GLY A 93 -9.15 -6.11 25.83
CA GLY A 93 -8.95 -5.47 24.52
C GLY A 93 -8.55 -6.42 23.41
N VAL A 94 -8.21 -5.86 22.23
CA VAL A 94 -7.78 -6.62 21.05
C VAL A 94 -6.32 -7.03 21.24
N ASP A 95 -6.07 -8.23 21.76
CA ASP A 95 -4.72 -8.80 21.84
C ASP A 95 -4.38 -9.57 20.55
N PHE A 96 -3.14 -9.44 20.08
CA PHE A 96 -2.68 -10.07 18.85
C PHE A 96 -1.44 -10.92 19.14
N ASN A 97 -1.49 -12.17 18.72
CA ASN A 97 -0.34 -13.07 18.76
C ASN A 97 0.24 -13.21 17.35
N SER A 98 1.47 -12.75 17.15
CA SER A 98 2.21 -12.94 15.90
C SER A 98 2.61 -14.40 15.74
N LEU A 99 2.35 -14.98 14.58
CA LEU A 99 2.82 -16.30 14.19
C LEU A 99 4.14 -16.18 13.41
N PRO A 100 5.05 -17.16 13.51
CA PRO A 100 6.28 -17.15 12.72
C PRO A 100 5.97 -17.39 11.24
N ILE A 101 6.48 -16.49 10.37
CA ILE A 101 6.17 -16.50 8.93
C ILE A 101 7.39 -16.54 8.00
N SER A 102 8.61 -16.47 8.53
CA SER A 102 9.86 -16.50 7.77
C SER A 102 9.95 -17.58 6.68
N ASN A 103 9.49 -18.80 6.97
CA ASN A 103 9.47 -19.94 6.02
C ASN A 103 8.10 -20.18 5.36
N LYS A 104 7.15 -19.27 5.53
CA LYS A 104 5.77 -19.39 5.04
C LYS A 104 5.38 -18.26 4.08
N PHE A 105 6.36 -17.44 3.69
CA PHE A 105 6.20 -16.35 2.76
C PHE A 105 6.83 -16.71 1.41
N GLU A 106 6.07 -16.56 0.34
CA GLU A 106 6.54 -16.82 -1.02
C GLU A 106 6.07 -15.70 -1.96
N LEU A 107 6.96 -15.23 -2.82
CA LEU A 107 6.66 -14.27 -3.88
C LEU A 107 6.76 -14.96 -5.24
N TYR A 108 5.78 -14.70 -6.09
CA TYR A 108 5.72 -15.22 -7.46
C TYR A 108 5.52 -14.07 -8.45
N ASP A 109 6.30 -14.08 -9.52
CA ASP A 109 6.15 -13.15 -10.64
C ASP A 109 4.94 -13.49 -11.53
N LEU A 110 4.74 -12.66 -12.56
CA LEU A 110 3.75 -12.82 -13.62
C LEU A 110 3.77 -14.20 -14.32
N LYS A 111 4.95 -14.80 -14.45
CA LYS A 111 5.17 -16.07 -15.14
C LYS A 111 4.99 -17.26 -14.20
N GLY A 112 4.61 -17.00 -12.94
CA GLY A 112 4.49 -18.02 -11.89
C GLY A 112 5.84 -18.50 -11.36
N LYS A 113 6.94 -17.81 -11.67
CA LYS A 113 8.26 -18.13 -11.15
C LYS A 113 8.37 -17.63 -9.71
N LYS A 114 8.80 -18.51 -8.81
CA LYS A 114 9.10 -18.14 -7.42
C LYS A 114 10.34 -17.24 -7.38
N ILE A 115 10.22 -16.10 -6.72
CA ILE A 115 11.31 -15.16 -6.48
C ILE A 115 11.89 -15.46 -5.09
N PRO A 116 13.20 -15.73 -4.97
CA PRO A 116 13.82 -15.98 -3.68
C PRO A 116 13.93 -14.70 -2.86
N VAL A 117 13.69 -14.80 -1.56
CA VAL A 117 14.01 -13.73 -0.60
C VAL A 117 15.53 -13.56 -0.57
N LEU A 118 16.00 -12.32 -0.56
CA LEU A 118 17.42 -12.00 -0.42
C LEU A 118 17.91 -12.35 0.99
N LYS A 119 19.13 -12.88 1.07
CA LYS A 119 19.86 -13.00 2.33
C LYS A 119 20.41 -11.64 2.74
N ASN A 120 20.67 -11.45 4.03
CA ASN A 120 21.25 -10.20 4.55
C ASN A 120 22.54 -9.77 3.84
N ALA A 121 23.38 -10.72 3.41
CA ALA A 121 24.62 -10.43 2.68
C ALA A 121 24.39 -9.93 1.24
N GLU A 122 23.18 -10.08 0.70
CA GLU A 122 22.79 -9.64 -0.65
C GLU A 122 22.06 -8.29 -0.62
N ILE A 123 21.78 -7.75 0.57
CA ILE A 123 21.07 -6.47 0.74
C ILE A 123 22.09 -5.39 1.08
N ASP A 124 22.02 -4.27 0.36
CA ASP A 124 22.86 -3.11 0.64
C ASP A 124 22.72 -2.66 2.11
N GLU A 125 23.84 -2.29 2.72
CA GLU A 125 23.90 -1.91 4.14
C GLU A 125 22.94 -0.76 4.46
N LYS A 126 22.81 0.24 3.57
CA LYS A 126 21.93 1.39 3.78
C LYS A 126 20.46 0.97 3.76
N VAL A 127 20.09 0.03 2.90
CA VAL A 127 18.74 -0.53 2.86
C VAL A 127 18.47 -1.31 4.13
N SER A 128 19.39 -2.16 4.57
CA SER A 128 19.26 -2.91 5.83
C SER A 128 19.07 -1.96 7.03
N LEU A 129 19.88 -0.90 7.11
CA LEU A 129 19.74 0.13 8.14
C LEU A 129 18.39 0.86 8.04
N LEU A 130 17.90 1.19 6.85
CA LEU A 130 16.58 1.80 6.66
C LEU A 130 15.48 0.91 7.26
N ILE A 131 15.49 -0.39 6.92
CA ILE A 131 14.50 -1.34 7.41
C ILE A 131 14.57 -1.48 8.93
N ASP A 132 15.76 -1.73 9.48
CA ASP A 132 15.93 -2.08 10.88
C ASP A 132 15.82 -0.89 11.83
N ARG A 133 16.34 0.27 11.43
CA ARG A 133 16.43 1.45 12.30
C ARG A 133 15.24 2.39 12.15
N PHE A 134 14.53 2.34 11.02
CA PHE A 134 13.44 3.27 10.74
C PHE A 134 12.10 2.55 10.51
N LEU A 135 12.01 1.62 9.55
CA LEU A 135 10.72 1.03 9.21
C LEU A 135 10.17 0.14 10.33
N LYS A 136 10.94 -0.84 10.83
CA LYS A 136 10.48 -1.72 11.91
C LYS A 136 9.99 -0.92 13.14
N PRO A 137 10.75 0.06 13.67
CA PRO A 137 10.27 0.91 14.77
C PRO A 137 9.05 1.77 14.42
N LEU A 138 8.98 2.30 13.20
CA LEU A 138 7.83 3.09 12.74
C LEU A 138 6.55 2.25 12.77
N PHE A 139 6.59 1.03 12.23
CA PHE A 139 5.45 0.11 12.25
C PHE A 139 5.05 -0.28 13.67
N GLY A 140 6.01 -0.56 14.56
CA GLY A 140 5.74 -0.81 15.97
C GLY A 140 5.05 0.38 16.66
N LYS A 141 5.44 1.61 16.34
CA LYS A 141 4.78 2.83 16.85
C LYS A 141 3.37 3.02 16.27
N MET A 142 3.20 2.79 14.97
CA MET A 142 1.93 3.03 14.27
C MET A 142 0.87 1.97 14.57
N LEU A 143 1.27 0.69 14.67
CA LEU A 143 0.36 -0.45 14.76
C LEU A 143 0.48 -1.21 16.09
N GLY A 144 1.25 -0.68 17.04
CA GLY A 144 1.46 -1.30 18.35
C GLY A 144 1.99 -2.74 18.24
N LYS A 145 1.35 -3.67 18.96
CA LYS A 145 1.71 -5.09 18.99
C LYS A 145 1.67 -5.77 17.61
N MET A 146 0.72 -5.39 16.75
CA MET A 146 0.68 -5.93 15.37
C MET A 146 1.94 -5.48 14.61
N GLY A 147 2.29 -4.20 14.72
CA GLY A 147 3.46 -3.62 14.08
C GLY A 147 4.77 -4.27 14.48
N THR A 148 4.91 -4.64 15.76
CA THR A 148 6.09 -5.36 16.25
C THR A 148 6.19 -6.80 15.72
N GLY A 149 5.08 -7.39 15.29
CA GLY A 149 5.04 -8.73 14.68
C GLY A 149 5.15 -8.73 13.15
N ILE A 150 5.37 -7.58 12.52
CA ILE A 150 5.59 -7.51 11.07
C ILE A 150 7.01 -7.98 10.74
N GLU A 151 7.12 -8.90 9.79
CA GLU A 151 8.37 -9.27 9.14
C GLU A 151 8.50 -8.53 7.80
N PHE A 152 9.73 -8.14 7.46
CA PHE A 152 10.06 -7.50 6.18
C PHE A 152 10.78 -8.51 5.30
N PHE A 153 10.22 -8.75 4.12
CA PHE A 153 10.78 -9.61 3.08
C PHE A 153 11.30 -8.74 1.95
N ILE A 154 12.56 -8.95 1.59
CA ILE A 154 13.27 -8.15 0.59
C ILE A 154 13.65 -9.07 -0.55
N PHE A 155 13.32 -8.66 -1.78
CA PHE A 155 13.59 -9.40 -3.00
C PHE A 155 14.37 -8.49 -3.95
N SER A 156 15.19 -9.08 -4.84
CA SER A 156 15.66 -8.32 -6.00
C SER A 156 14.45 -7.89 -6.82
N ASN A 157 14.43 -6.61 -7.20
CA ASN A 157 13.46 -6.11 -8.17
C ASN A 157 13.95 -6.23 -9.60
N LYS A 158 15.20 -6.65 -9.84
CA LYS A 158 15.78 -6.72 -11.18
C LYS A 158 16.10 -8.15 -11.58
N ASP A 159 15.78 -8.48 -12.82
CA ASP A 159 16.22 -9.71 -13.46
C ASP A 159 17.70 -9.61 -13.92
N SER A 160 18.24 -10.69 -14.47
CA SER A 160 19.62 -10.74 -14.97
C SER A 160 19.89 -9.79 -16.15
N ALA A 161 18.85 -9.27 -16.79
CA ALA A 161 18.94 -8.28 -17.86
C ALA A 161 18.72 -6.84 -17.34
N GLY A 162 18.56 -6.67 -16.02
CA GLY A 162 18.34 -5.37 -15.37
C GLY A 162 16.91 -4.84 -15.45
N ASN A 163 15.96 -5.63 -15.97
CA ASN A 163 14.56 -5.22 -16.05
C ASN A 163 13.85 -5.42 -14.71
N LYS A 164 12.90 -4.53 -14.39
CA LYS A 164 12.03 -4.69 -13.22
C LYS A 164 11.22 -5.99 -13.33
N ILE A 165 11.31 -6.83 -12.31
CA ILE A 165 10.51 -8.06 -12.18
C ILE A 165 9.06 -7.70 -11.82
N ILE A 166 8.87 -6.69 -10.96
CA ILE A 166 7.57 -6.15 -10.59
C ILE A 166 7.59 -4.64 -10.86
N ASP A 167 6.96 -4.23 -11.96
CA ASP A 167 6.86 -2.83 -12.36
C ASP A 167 5.43 -2.31 -12.11
N PRO A 168 5.21 -1.42 -11.14
CA PRO A 168 3.87 -0.96 -10.78
C PRO A 168 3.21 -0.10 -11.86
N THR A 169 3.95 0.30 -12.90
CA THR A 169 3.46 1.16 -13.98
C THR A 169 3.16 0.41 -15.27
N LYS A 170 3.49 -0.88 -15.36
CA LYS A 170 3.27 -1.72 -16.54
C LYS A 170 2.18 -2.75 -16.30
N GLU A 171 1.59 -3.22 -17.40
CA GLU A 171 0.59 -4.28 -17.36
C GLU A 171 1.14 -5.56 -16.75
N GLY A 172 0.33 -6.18 -15.88
CA GLY A 172 0.65 -7.47 -15.33
C GLY A 172 0.09 -7.70 -13.94
N GLY A 173 0.91 -8.32 -13.07
CA GLY A 173 0.49 -8.73 -11.75
C GLY A 173 1.47 -9.67 -11.06
N PHE A 174 1.33 -9.83 -9.77
CA PHE A 174 2.16 -10.79 -9.03
C PHE A 174 1.35 -11.36 -7.88
N LYS A 175 1.91 -12.40 -7.27
CA LYS A 175 1.24 -13.11 -6.18
C LYS A 175 2.18 -13.29 -5.00
N VAL A 176 1.66 -12.98 -3.82
CA VAL A 176 2.26 -13.35 -2.54
C VAL A 176 1.46 -14.51 -1.96
N VAL A 177 2.14 -15.51 -1.41
CA VAL A 177 1.53 -16.57 -0.61
C VAL A 177 2.06 -16.46 0.81
N LEU A 178 1.16 -16.30 1.78
CA LEU A 178 1.48 -16.21 3.20
C LEU A 178 0.70 -17.28 3.96
N SER A 179 1.42 -18.24 4.55
CA SER A 179 0.83 -19.36 5.30
C SER A 179 -0.30 -20.04 4.52
N GLY A 180 -0.06 -20.34 3.23
CA GLY A 180 -1.02 -20.97 2.32
C GLY A 180 -2.10 -20.06 1.75
N GLN A 181 -2.16 -18.78 2.15
CA GLN A 181 -3.16 -17.83 1.64
C GLN A 181 -2.57 -16.92 0.56
N SER A 182 -3.23 -16.89 -0.60
CA SER A 182 -2.80 -16.09 -1.76
C SER A 182 -3.27 -14.64 -1.68
N PHE A 183 -2.40 -13.70 -1.99
CA PHE A 183 -2.65 -12.26 -2.16
C PHE A 183 -2.20 -11.89 -3.57
N THR A 184 -3.10 -11.36 -4.40
CA THR A 184 -2.83 -11.13 -5.82
C THR A 184 -2.96 -9.66 -6.12
N TYR A 185 -1.97 -9.12 -6.81
CA TYR A 185 -1.89 -7.72 -7.21
C TYR A 185 -2.01 -7.65 -8.73
N LYS A 186 -2.87 -6.74 -9.21
CA LYS A 186 -3.02 -6.43 -10.63
C LYS A 186 -2.27 -5.14 -10.94
N LEU A 187 -1.58 -5.11 -12.07
CA LEU A 187 -0.77 -3.98 -12.53
C LEU A 187 -1.23 -3.53 -13.94
N PRO A 188 -1.07 -2.25 -14.29
CA PRO A 188 -0.46 -1.19 -13.48
C PRO A 188 -1.35 -0.80 -12.28
N LEU A 189 -0.74 -0.22 -11.26
CA LEU A 189 -1.47 0.39 -10.15
C LEU A 189 -2.23 1.61 -10.70
N VAL A 190 -3.54 1.60 -10.51
CA VAL A 190 -4.46 2.58 -11.09
C VAL A 190 -4.15 3.99 -10.57
N SER A 191 -3.77 4.10 -9.30
CA SER A 191 -3.34 5.36 -8.66
C SER A 191 -2.06 5.95 -9.24
N LEU A 192 -1.25 5.16 -9.95
CA LEU A 192 -0.05 5.65 -10.66
C LEU A 192 -0.35 6.07 -12.09
N MET A 193 -1.49 5.64 -12.64
CA MET A 193 -1.90 6.03 -13.98
C MET A 193 -2.35 7.51 -14.00
N PRO A 194 -2.07 8.26 -15.08
CA PRO A 194 -2.70 9.55 -15.29
C PRO A 194 -4.22 9.44 -15.28
N GLU A 195 -4.90 10.34 -14.58
CA GLU A 195 -6.35 10.43 -14.62
C GLU A 195 -6.83 10.79 -16.04
N LYS A 196 -7.99 10.29 -16.43
CA LYS A 196 -8.64 10.55 -17.71
C LYS A 196 -9.73 11.59 -17.53
N THR A 197 -9.93 12.45 -18.52
CA THR A 197 -10.93 13.52 -18.46
C THR A 197 -11.99 13.27 -19.51
N CYS A 198 -13.27 13.24 -19.11
CA CYS A 198 -14.36 13.06 -20.07
C CYS A 198 -14.48 14.32 -20.96
N PRO A 199 -14.51 14.18 -22.29
CA PRO A 199 -14.63 15.32 -23.21
C PRO A 199 -15.98 16.06 -23.11
N ILE A 200 -17.03 15.44 -22.55
CA ILE A 200 -18.38 16.02 -22.49
C ILE A 200 -18.54 16.94 -21.28
N ASP A 201 -18.19 16.45 -20.09
CA ASP A 201 -18.44 17.15 -18.82
C ASP A 201 -17.15 17.54 -18.07
N GLN A 202 -15.98 17.21 -18.63
CA GLN A 202 -14.65 17.44 -18.03
C GLN A 202 -14.45 16.74 -16.68
N GLN A 203 -15.28 15.76 -16.34
CA GLN A 203 -15.11 14.98 -15.13
C GLN A 203 -13.90 14.05 -15.24
N LYS A 204 -13.13 13.96 -14.15
CA LYS A 204 -11.95 13.09 -14.05
C LYS A 204 -12.33 11.69 -13.62
N PHE A 205 -11.70 10.70 -14.24
CA PHE A 205 -11.88 9.28 -13.97
C PHE A 205 -10.53 8.57 -13.83
N PRO A 206 -10.49 7.43 -13.13
CA PRO A 206 -9.27 6.64 -13.01
C PRO A 206 -8.69 6.22 -14.37
N GLY A 207 -7.36 6.20 -14.49
CA GLY A 207 -6.68 5.99 -15.77
C GLY A 207 -6.94 4.64 -16.45
N ASN A 208 -7.40 3.65 -15.69
CA ASN A 208 -7.73 2.31 -16.19
C ASN A 208 -9.07 2.24 -16.96
N TYR A 209 -9.86 3.31 -17.01
CA TYR A 209 -11.11 3.33 -17.77
C TYR A 209 -10.85 3.51 -19.27
N ILE A 210 -11.45 2.68 -20.12
CA ILE A 210 -11.35 2.81 -21.58
C ILE A 210 -12.40 3.78 -22.13
N TYR A 211 -13.58 3.78 -21.53
CA TYR A 211 -14.73 4.63 -21.88
C TYR A 211 -15.22 5.38 -20.66
N CYS A 212 -15.79 6.57 -20.86
CA CYS A 212 -16.49 7.31 -19.82
C CYS A 212 -17.65 6.47 -19.29
N PRO A 213 -17.70 6.19 -17.98
CA PRO A 213 -18.74 5.33 -17.41
C PRO A 213 -20.13 5.99 -17.41
N ILE A 214 -20.20 7.32 -17.59
CA ILE A 214 -21.44 8.08 -17.63
C ILE A 214 -21.92 8.23 -19.08
N HIS A 215 -21.05 8.66 -19.98
CA HIS A 215 -21.41 9.06 -21.33
C HIS A 215 -21.06 8.04 -22.42
N GLY A 216 -20.32 6.97 -22.09
CA GLY A 216 -19.96 5.89 -23.02
C GLY A 216 -18.95 6.27 -24.10
N ASN A 217 -18.55 7.53 -24.21
CA ASN A 217 -17.52 7.96 -25.16
C ASN A 217 -16.14 7.43 -24.74
N LYS A 218 -15.26 7.22 -25.72
CA LYS A 218 -13.86 6.88 -25.44
C LYS A 218 -13.15 8.09 -24.82
N PHE A 219 -12.25 7.83 -23.86
CA PHE A 219 -11.35 8.85 -23.29
C PHE A 219 -10.19 9.18 -24.23
#